data_AF-A0A9C8WGN1-F1
#
_entry.id   AF-A0A9C8WGN1-F1
#
_cell.length_a   1.000
_cell.length_b   1.000
_cell.length_c   1.000
_cell.angle_alpha   90.00
_cell.angle_beta   90.00
_cell.angle_gamma   90.00
#
_symmetry.space_group_name_H-M   'P 1'
#
loop_
_entity.id
_entity.type
_entity.pdbx_description
1 polymer ?
#
loop_
_entity_poly.entity_id
_entity_poly.type
_entity_poly.pdbx_seq_one_letter_code
_entity_poly.pdbx_strand_id
1 'polypeptide(L)'
;MRACAARWPGTTPTAPGQKNSLSTFDVSGITCQVSRVTYHVWHLTPGTWYVARGTWYVNTLLRRILKNSGYLFSATGITAALGMVQGILAARLLGVTQFGLLGVITMFATVVNKLASFRMNELVVKYVAQRTAEDDPRGAAAVFKAALLVEGGTSLVAFAVLMALAPLGARYFAHDPATVGWFRLYGGGIILANLVFESGTGLLQIANRFRRIAVIQVGQSVLTLLLIGAAYWRGAGLFAVVLAYMTGKALGSLGVSAAALWEARTRWGGGWFRLPLSGLRSQWRELAHFAVSTNLSGTLSLINKDSELLWVSWLRSPTEAGYYKLALALANLVQMPVSPLPRATYPE
;
A
#
# COMPACT_ATOMS: atom_id res chain seq x y z
N MET A 1 -43.54 -0.72 12.26
CA MET A 1 -42.98 -1.21 10.99
C MET A 1 -42.97 -2.73 11.05
N ARG A 2 -43.94 -3.39 10.39
CA ARG A 2 -44.11 -4.86 10.42
C ARG A 2 -43.15 -5.49 9.41
N ALA A 3 -42.32 -6.43 9.85
CA ALA A 3 -41.37 -7.15 9.03
C ALA A 3 -42.06 -8.27 8.22
N CYS A 4 -41.78 -8.37 6.93
CA CYS A 4 -42.16 -9.51 6.10
C CYS A 4 -41.14 -10.64 6.32
N ALA A 5 -41.56 -11.73 6.96
CA ALA A 5 -40.82 -12.99 6.98
C ALA A 5 -41.39 -13.92 5.89
N ALA A 6 -40.62 -14.16 4.84
CA ALA A 6 -40.97 -15.15 3.82
C ALA A 6 -40.34 -16.51 4.18
N ARG A 7 -41.18 -17.49 4.54
CA ARG A 7 -40.81 -18.89 4.75
C ARG A 7 -40.80 -19.60 3.38
N TRP A 8 -39.69 -20.23 3.00
CA TRP A 8 -39.59 -21.04 1.78
C TRP A 8 -40.18 -22.44 2.01
N PRO A 9 -41.19 -22.91 1.24
CA PRO A 9 -41.59 -24.31 1.23
C PRO A 9 -40.65 -25.12 0.33
N GLY A 10 -40.28 -26.32 0.80
CA GLY A 10 -39.39 -27.25 0.10
C GLY A 10 -39.90 -27.71 -1.26
N THR A 11 -38.95 -28.01 -2.14
CA THR A 11 -39.18 -28.48 -3.51
C THR A 11 -39.56 -29.97 -3.53
N THR A 12 -40.78 -30.29 -3.95
CA THR A 12 -41.13 -31.63 -4.46
C THR A 12 -41.26 -31.57 -6.00
N PRO A 13 -40.65 -32.50 -6.76
CA PRO A 13 -40.72 -32.45 -8.22
C PRO A 13 -42.03 -33.09 -8.72
N THR A 14 -42.81 -32.34 -9.49
CA THR A 14 -43.97 -32.86 -10.24
C THR A 14 -43.59 -33.11 -11.71
N ALA A 15 -44.09 -34.22 -12.26
CA ALA A 15 -43.83 -34.74 -13.61
C ALA A 15 -44.34 -33.80 -14.75
N PRO A 16 -43.82 -33.93 -16.00
CA PRO A 16 -44.05 -32.95 -17.05
C PRO A 16 -45.42 -33.15 -17.72
N GLY A 17 -46.29 -32.13 -17.68
CA GLY A 17 -47.58 -32.16 -18.40
C GLY A 17 -48.67 -31.15 -18.03
N GLN A 18 -48.47 -30.20 -17.10
CA GLN A 18 -49.50 -29.21 -16.73
C GLN A 18 -49.07 -27.75 -17.00
N LYS A 19 -49.89 -27.01 -17.76
CA LYS A 19 -49.83 -25.54 -17.89
C LYS A 19 -50.36 -24.91 -16.60
N ASN A 20 -49.56 -24.09 -15.92
CA ASN A 20 -50.03 -23.30 -14.78
C ASN A 20 -50.50 -21.93 -15.23
N SER A 21 -51.75 -21.61 -14.89
CA SER A 21 -52.38 -20.30 -14.96
C SER A 21 -51.76 -19.33 -13.94
N LEU A 22 -51.68 -18.06 -14.33
CA LEU A 22 -51.35 -16.94 -13.44
C LEU A 22 -52.48 -16.74 -12.42
N SER A 23 -52.17 -16.73 -11.14
CA SER A 23 -53.04 -16.19 -10.09
C SER A 23 -52.44 -14.90 -9.55
N THR A 24 -53.07 -13.78 -9.87
CA THR A 24 -52.86 -12.48 -9.23
C THR A 24 -53.66 -12.44 -7.94
N PHE A 25 -53.00 -12.18 -6.80
CA PHE A 25 -53.67 -11.80 -5.57
C PHE A 25 -53.59 -10.28 -5.39
N ASP A 26 -54.75 -9.64 -5.36
CA ASP A 26 -54.93 -8.22 -5.10
C ASP A 26 -55.46 -8.05 -3.66
N VAL A 27 -54.67 -7.42 -2.80
CA VAL A 27 -55.13 -6.93 -1.50
C VAL A 27 -54.48 -5.56 -1.25
N SER A 28 -55.28 -4.52 -1.51
CA SER A 28 -55.16 -3.15 -0.99
C SER A 28 -53.76 -2.51 -1.04
N GLY A 29 -53.47 -1.84 -2.16
CA GLY A 29 -52.78 -0.55 -2.14
C GLY A 29 -51.25 -0.52 -2.03
N ILE A 30 -50.55 -1.65 -2.09
CA ILE A 30 -49.08 -1.69 -2.19
C ILE A 30 -48.67 -2.71 -3.26
N THR A 31 -48.27 -2.22 -4.44
CA THR A 31 -47.68 -3.03 -5.51
C THR A 31 -46.25 -3.43 -5.11
N CYS A 32 -46.10 -4.58 -4.46
CA CYS A 32 -44.79 -5.24 -4.35
C CYS A 32 -44.49 -5.98 -5.66
N GLN A 33 -43.69 -5.38 -6.54
CA GLN A 33 -43.05 -6.11 -7.63
C GLN A 33 -42.00 -7.07 -7.05
N VAL A 34 -42.40 -8.32 -6.81
CA VAL A 34 -41.45 -9.42 -6.60
C VAL A 34 -40.97 -9.87 -7.97
N SER A 35 -39.85 -9.30 -8.42
CA SER A 35 -39.13 -9.79 -9.59
C SER A 35 -38.55 -11.17 -9.27
N ARG A 36 -39.30 -12.24 -9.54
CA ARG A 36 -38.70 -13.58 -9.63
C ARG A 36 -37.67 -13.53 -10.75
N VAL A 37 -36.40 -13.76 -10.42
CA VAL A 37 -35.41 -14.20 -11.40
C VAL A 37 -35.87 -15.58 -11.86
N THR A 38 -36.66 -15.62 -12.92
CA THR A 38 -36.98 -16.85 -13.64
C THR A 38 -35.69 -17.34 -14.30
N TYR A 39 -35.10 -18.39 -13.75
CA TYR A 39 -34.17 -19.21 -14.51
C TYR A 39 -34.99 -19.91 -15.61
N HIS A 40 -35.06 -19.29 -16.78
CA HIS A 40 -35.48 -19.99 -17.98
C HIS A 40 -34.42 -21.04 -18.29
N VAL A 41 -34.75 -22.31 -18.01
CA VAL A 41 -34.04 -23.45 -18.60
C VAL A 41 -34.36 -23.39 -20.09
N TRP A 42 -33.40 -22.92 -20.88
CA TRP A 42 -33.51 -22.89 -22.33
C TRP A 42 -33.38 -24.32 -22.86
N HIS A 43 -34.46 -24.86 -23.42
CA HIS A 43 -34.34 -25.95 -24.37
C HIS A 43 -33.62 -25.40 -25.61
N LEU A 44 -32.44 -25.95 -25.89
CA LEU A 44 -31.60 -25.60 -27.02
C LEU A 44 -32.31 -25.97 -28.33
N THR A 45 -32.90 -24.98 -28.99
CA THR A 45 -33.10 -25.02 -30.45
C THR A 45 -31.74 -24.77 -31.12
N PRO A 46 -31.27 -25.65 -32.03
CA PRO A 46 -29.98 -25.46 -32.68
C PRO A 46 -30.12 -24.32 -33.71
N GLY A 47 -29.42 -23.20 -33.51
CA GLY A 47 -29.30 -22.19 -34.56
C GLY A 47 -29.08 -20.73 -34.19
N THR A 48 -28.91 -20.34 -32.93
CA THR A 48 -28.59 -18.93 -32.60
C THR A 48 -27.63 -18.82 -31.41
N TRP A 49 -26.37 -18.55 -31.72
CA TRP A 49 -25.36 -18.21 -30.72
C TRP A 49 -25.60 -16.79 -30.21
N TYR A 50 -26.29 -16.67 -29.06
CA TYR A 50 -26.21 -15.44 -28.29
C TYR A 50 -24.82 -15.39 -27.63
N VAL A 51 -23.88 -14.72 -28.29
CA VAL A 51 -22.58 -14.38 -27.67
C VAL A 51 -22.88 -13.54 -26.44
N ALA A 52 -22.73 -14.13 -25.26
CA ALA A 52 -22.96 -13.47 -23.99
C ALA A 52 -22.12 -12.18 -23.94
N ARG A 53 -22.79 -11.01 -23.88
CA ARG A 53 -22.15 -9.69 -23.72
C ARG A 53 -21.33 -9.53 -22.43
N GLY A 54 -21.23 -10.58 -21.59
CA GLY A 54 -20.42 -10.61 -20.38
C GLY A 54 -18.92 -10.89 -20.59
N THR A 55 -18.52 -11.53 -21.69
CA THR A 55 -17.11 -11.91 -21.91
C THR A 55 -16.18 -10.72 -22.19
N TRP A 56 -16.71 -9.63 -22.75
CA TRP A 56 -15.93 -8.43 -23.09
C TRP A 56 -15.51 -7.60 -21.87
N TYR A 57 -16.36 -7.51 -20.84
CA TYR A 57 -16.05 -6.77 -19.61
C TYR A 57 -15.00 -7.49 -18.76
N VAL A 58 -15.07 -8.82 -18.67
CA VAL A 58 -14.06 -9.62 -17.96
C VAL A 58 -12.68 -9.45 -18.61
N ASN A 59 -12.60 -9.46 -19.94
CA ASN A 59 -11.34 -9.28 -20.67
C ASN A 59 -10.71 -7.88 -20.46
N THR A 60 -11.52 -6.83 -20.40
CA THR A 60 -10.99 -5.46 -20.20
C THR A 60 -10.56 -5.19 -18.76
N LEU A 61 -11.31 -5.68 -17.77
CA LEU A 61 -10.92 -5.60 -16.36
C LEU A 61 -9.65 -6.41 -16.09
N LEU A 62 -9.61 -7.68 -16.54
CA LEU A 62 -8.44 -8.55 -16.39
C LEU A 62 -7.20 -7.95 -17.06
N ARG A 63 -7.34 -7.41 -18.27
CA ARG A 63 -6.25 -6.70 -18.97
C ARG A 63 -5.74 -5.49 -18.19
N ARG A 64 -6.63 -4.71 -17.55
CA ARG A 64 -6.23 -3.56 -16.72
C ARG A 64 -5.50 -4.01 -15.46
N ILE A 65 -6.02 -5.02 -14.77
CA ILE A 65 -5.38 -5.61 -13.59
C ILE A 65 -3.99 -6.13 -13.96
N LEU A 66 -3.87 -6.94 -15.02
CA LEU A 66 -2.59 -7.48 -15.50
C LEU A 66 -1.61 -6.37 -15.87
N LYS A 67 -2.05 -5.32 -16.55
CA LYS A 67 -1.18 -4.19 -16.93
C LYS A 67 -0.68 -3.42 -15.70
N ASN A 68 -1.56 -3.15 -14.73
CA ASN A 68 -1.22 -2.40 -13.52
C ASN A 68 -0.31 -3.20 -12.59
N SER A 69 -0.66 -4.46 -12.37
CA SER A 69 0.17 -5.42 -11.65
C SER A 69 1.52 -5.59 -12.34
N GLY A 70 1.54 -5.66 -13.67
CA GLY A 70 2.76 -5.69 -14.47
C GLY A 70 3.67 -4.48 -14.24
N TYR A 71 3.12 -3.25 -14.18
CA TYR A 71 3.93 -2.06 -13.85
C TYR A 71 4.54 -2.13 -12.45
N LEU A 72 3.74 -2.44 -11.43
CA LEU A 72 4.23 -2.51 -10.05
C LEU A 72 5.22 -3.68 -9.87
N PHE A 73 4.95 -4.81 -10.50
CA PHE A 73 5.80 -5.99 -10.45
C PHE A 73 7.16 -5.71 -11.10
N SER A 74 7.16 -5.20 -12.33
CA SER A 74 8.41 -4.84 -13.02
C SER A 74 9.18 -3.76 -12.28
N ALA A 75 8.50 -2.76 -11.72
CA ALA A 75 9.14 -1.74 -10.89
C ALA A 75 9.77 -2.35 -9.63
N THR A 76 9.07 -3.27 -8.94
CA THR A 76 9.62 -4.00 -7.78
C THR A 76 10.84 -4.83 -8.20
N GLY A 77 10.75 -5.54 -9.32
CA GLY A 77 11.83 -6.22 -10.05
C GLY A 77 13.09 -5.37 -10.16
N ILE A 78 12.94 -4.27 -10.90
CA ILE A 78 14.02 -3.34 -11.23
C ILE A 78 14.58 -2.69 -9.97
N THR A 79 13.72 -2.21 -9.07
CA THR A 79 14.16 -1.52 -7.84
C THR A 79 14.91 -2.45 -6.89
N ALA A 80 14.56 -3.73 -6.80
CA ALA A 80 15.32 -4.71 -6.02
C ALA A 80 16.70 -4.97 -6.64
N ALA A 81 16.77 -5.17 -7.95
CA ALA A 81 18.05 -5.34 -8.66
C ALA A 81 18.96 -4.11 -8.49
N LEU A 82 18.42 -2.90 -8.66
CA LEU A 82 19.15 -1.66 -8.41
C LEU A 82 19.58 -1.56 -6.94
N GLY A 83 18.70 -1.90 -5.99
CA GLY A 83 18.99 -1.92 -4.56
C GLY A 83 20.12 -2.88 -4.18
N MET A 84 20.24 -4.01 -4.87
CA MET A 84 21.35 -4.94 -4.72
C MET A 84 22.67 -4.31 -5.15
N VAL A 85 22.71 -3.70 -6.35
CA VAL A 85 23.92 -3.02 -6.83
C VAL A 85 24.31 -1.87 -5.89
N GLN A 86 23.34 -1.08 -5.44
CA GLN A 86 23.54 -0.05 -4.42
C GLN A 86 24.17 -0.63 -3.14
N GLY A 87 23.64 -1.75 -2.65
CA GLY A 87 24.14 -2.44 -1.47
C GLY A 87 25.57 -2.94 -1.63
N ILE A 88 25.92 -3.52 -2.78
CA ILE A 88 27.29 -4.00 -3.07
C ILE A 88 28.26 -2.83 -3.12
N LEU A 89 27.93 -1.75 -3.83
CA LEU A 89 28.78 -0.56 -3.90
C LEU A 89 28.96 0.09 -2.52
N ALA A 90 27.88 0.23 -1.76
CA ALA A 90 27.94 0.78 -0.41
C ALA A 90 28.77 -0.10 0.54
N ALA A 91 28.63 -1.42 0.47
CA ALA A 91 29.41 -2.35 1.29
C ALA A 91 30.90 -2.29 0.98
N ARG A 92 31.27 -2.23 -0.32
CA ARG A 92 32.67 -2.10 -0.75
C ARG A 92 33.29 -0.75 -0.39
N LEU A 93 32.52 0.34 -0.48
CA LEU A 93 32.98 1.68 -0.14
C LEU A 93 33.19 1.86 1.36
N LEU A 94 32.23 1.42 2.17
CA LEU A 94 32.19 1.70 3.60
C LEU A 94 32.93 0.67 4.45
N GLY A 95 33.11 -0.54 3.92
CA GLY A 95 33.50 -1.70 4.71
C GLY A 95 32.35 -2.22 5.57
N VAL A 96 32.53 -3.43 6.12
CA VAL A 96 31.45 -4.19 6.78
C VAL A 96 30.83 -3.45 7.97
N THR A 97 31.65 -2.83 8.82
CA THR A 97 31.19 -2.17 10.05
C THR A 97 30.29 -0.98 9.75
N GLN A 98 30.74 -0.08 8.86
CA GLN A 98 29.97 1.11 8.48
C GLN A 98 28.76 0.75 7.60
N PHE A 99 28.84 -0.31 6.80
CA PHE A 99 27.69 -0.84 6.05
C PHE A 99 26.62 -1.45 6.95
N GLY A 100 27.03 -2.13 8.03
CA GLY A 100 26.18 -2.62 9.09
C GLY A 100 25.50 -1.47 9.84
N LEU A 101 26.27 -0.45 10.25
CA LEU A 101 25.75 0.77 10.87
C LEU A 101 24.71 1.46 9.98
N LEU A 102 24.98 1.62 8.67
CA LEU A 102 24.00 2.11 7.71
C LEU A 102 22.72 1.25 7.71
N GLY A 103 22.87 -0.08 7.75
CA GLY A 103 21.76 -1.02 7.92
C GLY A 103 20.92 -0.71 9.15
N VAL A 104 21.56 -0.59 10.30
CA VAL A 104 20.91 -0.28 11.59
C VAL A 104 20.16 1.05 11.52
N ILE A 105 20.80 2.12 11.06
CA ILE A 105 20.19 3.46 10.94
C ILE A 105 18.93 3.39 10.07
N THR A 106 19.05 2.77 8.89
CA THR A 106 17.94 2.69 7.93
C THR A 106 16.80 1.81 8.41
N MET A 107 17.11 0.70 9.09
CA MET A 107 16.12 -0.22 9.61
C MET A 107 15.41 0.33 10.84
N PHE A 108 16.14 0.96 11.75
CA PHE A 108 15.57 1.63 12.92
C PHE A 108 14.52 2.67 12.51
N ALA A 109 14.87 3.55 11.55
CA ALA A 109 13.93 4.52 11.00
C ALA A 109 12.70 3.85 10.36
N THR A 110 12.90 2.73 9.65
CA THR A 110 11.81 1.99 9.00
C THR A 110 10.87 1.38 10.02
N VAL A 111 11.39 0.76 11.08
CA VAL A 111 10.60 0.15 12.16
C VAL A 111 9.79 1.22 12.89
N VAL A 112 10.43 2.32 13.30
CA VAL A 112 9.72 3.42 13.98
C VAL A 112 8.63 4.02 13.09
N ASN A 113 8.92 4.24 11.80
CA ASN A 113 7.92 4.75 10.86
C ASN A 113 6.74 3.78 10.70
N LYS A 114 7.01 2.48 10.53
CA LYS A 114 5.96 1.46 10.36
C LYS A 114 5.09 1.29 11.61
N LEU A 115 5.66 1.40 12.82
CA LEU A 115 4.88 1.33 14.07
C LEU A 115 3.82 2.43 14.16
N ALA A 116 4.16 3.62 13.66
CA ALA A 116 3.27 4.78 13.67
C ALA A 116 2.45 4.93 12.37
N SER A 117 2.77 4.15 11.32
CA SER A 117 2.12 4.27 10.01
C SER A 117 0.88 3.39 9.95
N PHE A 118 -0.29 4.03 9.94
CA PHE A 118 -1.53 3.35 9.61
C PHE A 118 -1.56 3.01 8.11
N ARG A 119 -2.31 1.97 7.72
CA ARG A 119 -2.47 1.54 6.32
C ARG A 119 -3.44 2.48 5.57
N MET A 120 -3.09 3.76 5.52
CA MET A 120 -3.93 4.82 4.92
C MET A 120 -4.18 4.61 3.43
N ASN A 121 -3.24 3.95 2.72
CA ASN A 121 -3.43 3.53 1.35
C ASN A 121 -4.73 2.72 1.16
N GLU A 122 -4.97 1.70 2.00
CA GLU A 122 -6.18 0.88 1.92
C GLU A 122 -7.45 1.62 2.32
N LEU A 123 -7.36 2.51 3.31
CA LEU A 123 -8.48 3.36 3.71
C LEU A 123 -8.90 4.24 2.54
N VAL A 124 -7.94 4.89 1.88
CA VAL A 124 -8.19 5.71 0.68
C VAL A 124 -8.77 4.85 -0.43
N VAL A 125 -8.14 3.71 -0.78
CA VAL A 125 -8.62 2.80 -1.82
C VAL A 125 -10.07 2.38 -1.58
N LYS A 126 -10.43 2.03 -0.35
CA LYS A 126 -11.79 1.58 -0.01
C LYS A 126 -12.80 2.74 -0.04
N TYR A 127 -12.59 3.77 0.79
CA TYR A 127 -13.62 4.78 1.05
C TYR A 127 -13.70 5.85 -0.04
N VAL A 128 -12.59 6.21 -0.69
CA VAL A 128 -12.63 7.13 -1.83
C VAL A 128 -13.25 6.44 -3.04
N ALA A 129 -12.96 5.15 -3.28
CA ALA A 129 -13.61 4.40 -4.36
C ALA A 129 -15.11 4.25 -4.12
N GLN A 130 -15.54 3.95 -2.89
CA GLN A 130 -16.95 3.88 -2.53
C GLN A 130 -17.67 5.20 -2.84
N ARG A 131 -17.18 6.34 -2.33
CA ARG A 131 -17.79 7.66 -2.59
C ARG A 131 -17.77 8.05 -4.06
N THR A 132 -16.73 7.62 -4.79
CA THR A 132 -16.67 7.83 -6.25
C THR A 132 -17.73 7.00 -6.98
N ALA A 133 -18.03 5.78 -6.52
CA ALA A 133 -19.08 4.94 -7.08
C ALA A 133 -20.50 5.45 -6.76
N GLU A 134 -20.66 6.15 -5.62
CA GLU A 134 -21.88 6.84 -5.20
C GLU A 134 -22.08 8.21 -5.89
N ASP A 135 -21.20 8.58 -6.84
CA ASP A 135 -21.17 9.88 -7.53
C ASP A 135 -21.10 11.09 -6.57
N ASP A 136 -20.39 10.91 -5.44
CA ASP A 136 -20.14 11.94 -4.43
C ASP A 136 -18.65 12.39 -4.44
N PRO A 137 -18.25 13.23 -5.42
CA PRO A 137 -16.87 13.71 -5.53
C PRO A 137 -16.46 14.59 -4.35
N ARG A 138 -17.40 15.27 -3.69
CA ARG A 138 -17.10 16.12 -2.52
C ARG A 138 -16.80 15.28 -1.29
N GLY A 139 -17.56 14.21 -1.05
CA GLY A 139 -17.29 13.23 -0.01
C GLY A 139 -15.98 12.49 -0.26
N ALA A 140 -15.71 12.08 -1.50
CA ALA A 140 -14.46 11.46 -1.90
C ALA A 140 -13.24 12.36 -1.58
N ALA A 141 -13.33 13.65 -1.93
CA ALA A 141 -12.31 14.65 -1.60
C ALA A 141 -12.15 14.87 -0.09
N ALA A 142 -13.26 14.89 0.66
CA ALA A 142 -13.24 15.03 2.11
C ALA A 142 -12.58 13.83 2.79
N VAL A 143 -12.87 12.59 2.35
CA VAL A 143 -12.22 11.36 2.84
C VAL A 143 -10.73 11.42 2.58
N PHE A 144 -10.32 11.78 1.35
CA PHE A 144 -8.89 11.91 1.03
C PHE A 144 -8.21 12.97 1.88
N LYS A 145 -8.82 14.16 2.05
CA LYS A 145 -8.32 15.20 2.95
C LYS A 145 -8.17 14.71 4.39
N ALA A 146 -9.16 13.99 4.92
CA ALA A 146 -9.11 13.42 6.26
C ALA A 146 -7.95 12.43 6.39
N ALA A 147 -7.76 11.54 5.40
CA ALA A 147 -6.65 10.59 5.36
C ALA A 147 -5.29 11.31 5.40
N LEU A 148 -5.11 12.37 4.59
CA LEU A 148 -3.87 13.17 4.59
C LEU A 148 -3.59 13.83 5.93
N LEU A 149 -4.60 14.37 6.60
CA LEU A 149 -4.45 15.03 7.90
C LEU A 149 -4.11 14.03 9.01
N VAL A 150 -4.77 12.87 9.00
CA VAL A 150 -4.49 11.80 9.94
C VAL A 150 -3.08 11.25 9.71
N GLU A 151 -2.75 10.90 8.46
CA GLU A 151 -1.40 10.41 8.11
C GLU A 151 -0.33 11.41 8.53
N GLY A 152 -0.50 12.69 8.14
CA GLY A 152 0.46 13.74 8.49
C GLY A 152 0.61 13.93 10.01
N GLY A 153 -0.49 13.92 10.75
CA GLY A 153 -0.46 13.96 12.22
C GLY A 153 0.29 12.77 12.81
N THR A 154 0.06 11.56 12.28
CA THR A 154 0.72 10.34 12.75
C THR A 154 2.21 10.31 12.38
N SER A 155 2.60 10.85 11.22
CA SER A 155 4.01 11.02 10.83
C SER A 155 4.73 12.04 11.72
N LEU A 156 4.06 13.11 12.17
CA LEU A 156 4.64 14.05 13.14
C LEU A 156 4.87 13.41 14.50
N VAL A 157 3.93 12.57 14.96
CA VAL A 157 4.12 11.76 16.17
C VAL A 157 5.27 10.78 15.98
N ALA A 158 5.34 10.08 14.85
CA ALA A 158 6.43 9.16 14.51
C ALA A 158 7.79 9.88 14.53
N PHE A 159 7.85 11.10 13.98
CA PHE A 159 9.04 11.93 13.99
C PHE A 159 9.47 12.29 15.40
N ALA A 160 8.55 12.75 16.25
CA ALA A 160 8.84 13.09 17.65
C ALA A 160 9.34 11.85 18.43
N VAL A 161 8.68 10.71 18.25
CA VAL A 161 9.10 9.43 18.84
C VAL A 161 10.48 9.03 18.35
N LEU A 162 10.77 9.14 17.05
CA LEU A 162 12.10 8.85 16.51
C LEU A 162 13.17 9.76 17.11
N MET A 163 12.89 11.06 17.26
CA MET A 163 13.84 12.02 17.85
C MET A 163 14.17 11.68 19.31
N ALA A 164 13.15 11.24 20.06
CA ALA A 164 13.29 10.80 21.44
C ALA A 164 14.02 9.44 21.56
N LEU A 165 13.76 8.50 20.65
CA LEU A 165 14.35 7.15 20.68
C LEU A 165 15.74 7.08 20.00
N ALA A 166 16.13 8.06 19.18
CA ALA A 166 17.41 8.06 18.46
C ALA A 166 18.64 7.82 19.37
N PRO A 167 18.74 8.39 20.59
CA PRO A 167 19.84 8.07 21.50
C PRO A 167 19.86 6.62 21.97
N LEU A 168 18.70 6.02 22.19
CA LEU A 168 18.60 4.59 22.50
C LEU A 168 19.04 3.76 21.29
N GLY A 169 18.66 4.19 20.09
CA GLY A 169 19.08 3.52 18.86
C GLY A 169 20.59 3.53 18.65
N ALA A 170 21.22 4.67 18.89
CA ALA A 170 22.67 4.83 18.83
C ALA A 170 23.39 4.00 19.90
N ARG A 171 22.89 4.01 21.14
CA ARG A 171 23.51 3.29 22.26
C ARG A 171 23.37 1.78 22.14
N TYR A 172 22.18 1.28 21.83
CA TYR A 172 21.87 -0.15 21.90
C TYR A 172 22.01 -0.88 20.57
N PHE A 173 21.67 -0.26 19.45
CA PHE A 173 21.81 -0.94 18.14
C PHE A 173 23.14 -0.61 17.49
N ALA A 174 23.54 0.66 17.45
CA ALA A 174 24.81 1.05 16.85
C ALA A 174 26.03 0.85 17.77
N HIS A 175 25.82 0.64 19.07
CA HIS A 175 26.90 0.52 20.08
C HIS A 175 27.85 1.74 20.11
N ASP A 176 27.39 2.88 19.59
CA ASP A 176 28.17 4.11 19.50
C ASP A 176 27.26 5.33 19.67
N PRO A 177 27.27 5.97 20.86
CA PRO A 177 26.49 7.18 21.12
C PRO A 177 26.83 8.37 20.21
N ALA A 178 28.01 8.43 19.57
CA ALA A 178 28.33 9.50 18.63
C ALA A 178 27.45 9.45 17.37
N THR A 179 26.80 8.31 17.11
CA THR A 179 25.96 8.11 15.92
C THR A 179 24.55 8.68 16.02
N VAL A 180 24.13 9.25 17.17
CA VAL A 180 22.78 9.82 17.37
C VAL A 180 22.37 10.75 16.23
N GLY A 181 23.31 11.58 15.75
CA GLY A 181 23.09 12.50 14.65
C GLY A 181 22.61 11.81 13.36
N TRP A 182 23.12 10.62 13.06
CA TRP A 182 22.72 9.85 11.88
C TRP A 182 21.29 9.34 11.95
N PHE A 183 20.88 8.83 13.11
CA PHE A 183 19.50 8.38 13.34
C PHE A 183 18.53 9.54 13.20
N ARG A 184 18.84 10.70 13.78
CA ARG A 184 18.00 11.90 13.68
C ARG A 184 17.95 12.44 12.25
N LEU A 185 19.09 12.56 11.59
CA LEU A 185 19.19 13.08 10.23
C LEU A 185 18.42 12.19 9.24
N TYR A 186 18.79 10.91 9.17
CA TYR A 186 18.18 9.99 8.22
C TYR A 186 16.73 9.69 8.60
N GLY A 187 16.49 9.27 9.84
CA GLY A 187 15.17 8.86 10.29
C GLY A 187 14.18 10.03 10.29
N GLY A 188 14.58 11.18 10.83
CA GLY A 188 13.75 12.37 10.84
C GLY A 188 13.43 12.86 9.43
N GLY A 189 14.44 12.93 8.56
CA GLY A 189 14.27 13.34 7.17
C GLY A 189 13.31 12.44 6.39
N ILE A 190 13.44 11.12 6.51
CA ILE A 190 12.58 10.16 5.79
C ILE A 190 11.15 10.14 6.33
N ILE A 191 10.96 10.18 7.65
CA ILE A 191 9.60 10.21 8.22
C ILE A 191 8.86 11.46 7.75
N LEU A 192 9.52 12.63 7.75
CA LEU A 192 8.91 13.86 7.26
C LEU A 192 8.65 13.83 5.75
N ALA A 193 9.54 13.23 4.95
CA ALA A 193 9.32 13.07 3.51
C ALA A 193 8.13 12.15 3.20
N ASN A 194 7.77 11.24 4.12
CA ASN A 194 6.67 10.29 3.99
C ASN A 194 5.31 10.82 4.49
N LEU A 195 5.19 12.11 4.83
CA LEU A 195 4.04 12.68 5.57
C LEU A 195 2.64 12.29 5.04
N VAL A 196 2.52 12.08 3.73
CA VAL A 196 1.25 11.79 3.04
C VAL A 196 1.41 10.73 1.94
N PHE A 197 2.46 9.91 2.04
CA PHE A 197 2.86 8.98 0.99
C PHE A 197 1.85 7.84 0.80
N GLU A 198 1.31 7.27 1.88
CA GLU A 198 0.38 6.13 1.83
C GLU A 198 -0.97 6.57 1.27
N SER A 199 -1.54 7.66 1.77
CA SER A 199 -2.77 8.24 1.22
C SER A 199 -2.61 8.60 -0.25
N GLY A 200 -1.48 9.24 -0.59
CA GLY A 200 -1.17 9.63 -1.97
C GLY A 200 -1.08 8.42 -2.91
N THR A 201 -0.44 7.35 -2.44
CA THR A 201 -0.41 6.06 -3.15
C THR A 201 -1.81 5.54 -3.41
N GLY A 202 -2.69 5.52 -2.39
CA GLY A 202 -4.07 5.05 -2.54
C GLY A 202 -4.89 5.85 -3.55
N LEU A 203 -4.73 7.18 -3.56
CA LEU A 203 -5.42 8.01 -4.55
C LEU A 203 -4.92 7.70 -5.97
N LEU A 204 -3.61 7.56 -6.16
CA LEU A 204 -3.04 7.21 -7.46
C LEU A 204 -3.47 5.81 -7.93
N GLN A 205 -3.67 4.86 -7.01
CA GLN A 205 -4.18 3.52 -7.33
C GLN A 205 -5.64 3.57 -7.82
N ILE A 206 -6.53 4.26 -7.09
CA ILE A 206 -7.92 4.49 -7.54
C ILE A 206 -7.95 5.24 -8.86
N ALA A 207 -7.00 6.16 -9.05
CA ALA A 207 -6.86 6.92 -10.28
C ALA A 207 -6.24 6.14 -11.44
N ASN A 208 -5.93 4.85 -11.26
CA ASN A 208 -5.31 4.00 -12.25
C ASN A 208 -3.95 4.53 -12.74
N ARG A 209 -3.20 5.23 -11.87
CA ARG A 209 -1.91 5.87 -12.14
C ARG A 209 -0.71 5.00 -11.71
N PHE A 210 -0.85 3.67 -11.76
CA PHE A 210 0.20 2.70 -11.41
C PHE A 210 1.53 2.93 -12.15
N ARG A 211 1.46 3.34 -13.42
CA ARG A 211 2.66 3.72 -14.19
C ARG A 211 3.45 4.87 -13.56
N ARG A 212 2.77 5.89 -13.00
CA ARG A 212 3.44 7.02 -12.36
C ARG A 212 4.16 6.56 -11.09
N ILE A 213 3.50 5.75 -10.27
CA ILE A 213 4.10 5.12 -9.07
C ILE A 213 5.35 4.34 -9.46
N ALA A 214 5.25 3.46 -10.45
CA ALA A 214 6.35 2.64 -10.95
C ALA A 214 7.54 3.50 -11.45
N VAL A 215 7.29 4.52 -12.28
CA VAL A 215 8.34 5.41 -12.79
C VAL A 215 9.03 6.17 -11.67
N ILE A 216 8.27 6.68 -10.68
CA ILE A 216 8.83 7.40 -9.54
C ILE A 216 9.71 6.47 -8.69
N GLN A 217 9.25 5.25 -8.41
CA GLN A 217 10.02 4.26 -7.64
C GLN A 217 11.33 3.87 -8.35
N VAL A 218 11.26 3.56 -9.65
CA VAL A 218 12.46 3.25 -10.44
C VAL A 218 13.38 4.46 -10.51
N GLY A 219 12.85 5.66 -10.74
CA GLY A 219 13.61 6.90 -10.77
C GLY A 219 14.35 7.19 -9.45
N GLN A 220 13.69 6.97 -8.31
CA GLN A 220 14.32 7.01 -6.98
C GLN A 220 15.50 6.04 -6.89
N SER A 221 15.33 4.78 -7.30
CA SER A 221 16.40 3.78 -7.19
C SER A 221 17.55 4.07 -8.15
N VAL A 222 17.27 4.57 -9.35
CA VAL A 222 18.29 5.01 -10.30
C VAL A 222 19.07 6.18 -9.71
N LEU A 223 18.39 7.22 -9.20
CA LEU A 223 19.07 8.36 -8.58
C LEU A 223 19.93 7.92 -7.39
N THR A 224 19.41 7.07 -6.52
CA THR A 224 20.16 6.53 -5.37
C THR A 224 21.42 5.81 -5.83
N LEU A 225 21.31 4.96 -6.86
CA LEU A 225 22.45 4.24 -7.42
C LEU A 225 23.48 5.19 -8.03
N LEU A 226 23.04 6.21 -8.77
CA LEU A 226 23.94 7.22 -9.34
C LEU A 226 24.69 7.97 -8.24
N LEU A 227 23.99 8.38 -7.17
CA LEU A 227 24.61 9.08 -6.05
C LEU A 227 25.59 8.18 -5.26
N ILE A 228 25.24 6.91 -5.01
CA ILE A 228 26.15 5.95 -4.36
C ILE A 228 27.34 5.64 -5.27
N GLY A 229 27.13 5.46 -6.57
CA GLY A 229 28.22 5.28 -7.53
C GLY A 229 29.15 6.48 -7.53
N ALA A 230 28.60 7.70 -7.53
CA ALA A 230 29.37 8.94 -7.47
C ALA A 230 30.13 9.09 -6.14
N ALA A 231 29.58 8.60 -5.02
CA ALA A 231 30.28 8.53 -3.74
C ALA A 231 31.41 7.49 -3.75
N TYR A 232 31.17 6.33 -4.39
CA TYR A 232 32.14 5.25 -4.55
C TYR A 232 33.39 5.71 -5.30
N TRP A 233 33.22 6.37 -6.45
CA TRP A 233 34.32 6.89 -7.25
C TRP A 233 35.16 7.97 -6.55
N ARG A 234 34.56 8.69 -5.59
CA ARG A 234 35.23 9.73 -4.80
C ARG A 234 35.84 9.21 -3.50
N GLY A 235 35.70 7.92 -3.20
CA GLY A 235 36.12 7.36 -1.90
C GLY A 235 35.39 8.02 -0.71
N ALA A 236 34.15 8.46 -0.90
CA ALA A 236 33.42 9.18 0.14
C ALA A 236 32.97 8.26 1.28
N GLY A 237 32.80 8.81 2.47
CA GLY A 237 32.42 8.04 3.66
C GLY A 237 30.90 7.85 3.85
N LEU A 238 30.53 7.42 5.06
CA LEU A 238 29.14 7.14 5.46
C LEU A 238 28.19 8.31 5.17
N PHE A 239 28.62 9.55 5.37
CA PHE A 239 27.80 10.75 5.14
C PHE A 239 27.21 10.79 3.74
N ALA A 240 28.04 10.59 2.72
CA ALA A 240 27.61 10.66 1.32
C ALA A 240 26.63 9.53 0.99
N VAL A 241 26.86 8.34 1.53
CA VAL A 241 25.97 7.18 1.31
C VAL A 241 24.63 7.39 2.01
N VAL A 242 24.62 7.88 3.25
CA VAL A 242 23.39 8.21 3.98
C VAL A 242 22.59 9.27 3.22
N LEU A 243 23.23 10.34 2.76
CA LEU A 243 22.58 11.38 1.95
C LEU A 243 22.05 10.83 0.63
N ALA A 244 22.77 9.93 -0.03
CA ALA A 244 22.33 9.31 -1.27
C ALA A 244 21.02 8.52 -1.07
N TYR A 245 20.96 7.64 -0.06
CA TYR A 245 19.73 6.93 0.30
C TYR A 245 18.61 7.87 0.74
N MET A 246 18.95 8.91 1.50
CA MET A 246 17.97 9.87 1.99
C MET A 246 17.34 10.66 0.85
N THR A 247 18.16 11.15 -0.08
CA THR A 247 17.75 11.91 -1.27
C THR A 247 16.91 11.05 -2.20
N GLY A 248 17.36 9.82 -2.45
CA GLY A 248 16.62 8.85 -3.26
C GLY A 248 15.22 8.59 -2.71
N LYS A 249 15.12 8.24 -1.43
CA LYS A 249 13.83 8.02 -0.77
C LYS A 249 12.97 9.28 -0.75
N ALA A 250 13.55 10.44 -0.43
CA ALA A 250 12.81 11.70 -0.44
C ALA A 250 12.23 12.01 -1.83
N LEU A 251 12.97 11.76 -2.92
CA LEU A 251 12.46 11.90 -4.28
C LEU A 251 11.22 11.02 -4.52
N GLY A 252 11.25 9.75 -4.12
CA GLY A 252 10.10 8.88 -4.35
C GLY A 252 8.90 9.26 -3.49
N SER A 253 9.13 9.58 -2.22
CA SER A 253 8.07 9.93 -1.28
C SER A 253 7.39 11.26 -1.65
N LEU A 254 8.19 12.29 -1.91
CA LEU A 254 7.69 13.59 -2.35
C LEU A 254 7.13 13.51 -3.77
N GLY A 255 7.72 12.72 -4.65
CA GLY A 255 7.23 12.52 -6.02
C GLY A 255 5.84 11.89 -6.06
N VAL A 256 5.60 10.83 -5.29
CA VAL A 256 4.27 10.20 -5.17
C VAL A 256 3.28 11.18 -4.54
N SER A 257 3.68 11.84 -3.45
CA SER A 257 2.84 12.84 -2.77
C SER A 257 2.42 13.98 -3.71
N ALA A 258 3.37 14.55 -4.45
CA ALA A 258 3.11 15.61 -5.41
C ALA A 258 2.21 15.13 -6.57
N ALA A 259 2.46 13.94 -7.11
CA ALA A 259 1.62 13.36 -8.15
C ALA A 259 0.18 13.12 -7.67
N ALA A 260 -0.01 12.72 -6.40
CA ALA A 260 -1.31 12.52 -5.81
C ALA A 260 -2.04 13.85 -5.56
N LEU A 261 -1.36 14.87 -5.03
CA LEU A 261 -1.93 16.21 -4.83
C LEU A 261 -2.33 16.86 -6.16
N TRP A 262 -1.53 16.65 -7.21
CA TRP A 262 -1.91 17.03 -8.57
C TRP A 262 -3.19 16.29 -8.98
N GLU A 263 -3.22 14.97 -8.86
CA GLU A 263 -4.37 14.16 -9.26
C GLU A 263 -5.65 14.59 -8.51
N ALA A 264 -5.55 14.87 -7.20
CA ALA A 264 -6.64 15.41 -6.38
C ALA A 264 -7.15 16.75 -6.92
N ARG A 265 -6.22 17.68 -7.24
CA ARG A 265 -6.57 18.98 -7.85
C ARG A 265 -7.26 18.82 -9.21
N THR A 266 -6.83 17.86 -10.03
CA THR A 266 -7.47 17.62 -11.33
C THR A 266 -8.84 16.95 -11.22
N ARG A 267 -9.05 16.10 -10.21
CA ARG A 267 -10.31 15.36 -10.01
C ARG A 267 -11.39 16.19 -9.32
N TRP A 268 -11.00 16.98 -8.32
CA TRP A 268 -11.93 17.68 -7.43
C TRP A 268 -11.80 19.21 -7.49
N GLY A 269 -10.94 19.73 -8.37
CA GLY A 269 -10.70 21.17 -8.58
C GLY A 269 -9.77 21.77 -7.52
N GLY A 270 -9.25 22.98 -7.77
CA GLY A 270 -8.26 23.65 -6.90
C GLY A 270 -8.72 23.95 -5.46
N GLY A 271 -10.03 23.94 -5.21
CA GLY A 271 -10.64 24.19 -3.90
C GLY A 271 -10.85 22.94 -3.04
N TRP A 272 -10.47 21.73 -3.50
CA TRP A 272 -10.77 20.47 -2.81
C TRP A 272 -10.31 20.45 -1.35
N PHE A 273 -9.16 21.05 -1.05
CA PHE A 273 -8.62 21.11 0.31
C PHE A 273 -9.43 22.00 1.27
N ARG A 274 -10.26 22.91 0.74
CA ARG A 274 -11.12 23.81 1.53
C ARG A 274 -12.44 23.15 1.92
N LEU A 275 -12.76 21.97 1.41
CA LEU A 275 -14.01 21.28 1.73
C LEU A 275 -14.09 20.97 3.24
N PRO A 276 -15.27 21.17 3.86
CA PRO A 276 -15.46 20.90 5.28
C PRO A 276 -15.46 19.39 5.54
N LEU A 277 -14.88 18.99 6.67
CA LEU A 277 -14.90 17.60 7.13
C LEU A 277 -16.19 17.22 7.87
N SER A 278 -17.12 18.18 8.05
CA SER A 278 -18.38 17.97 8.79
C SER A 278 -19.23 16.84 8.20
N GLY A 279 -19.20 16.64 6.88
CA GLY A 279 -19.89 15.56 6.18
C GLY A 279 -19.36 14.15 6.52
N LEU A 280 -18.21 14.04 7.20
CA LEU A 280 -17.65 12.77 7.67
C LEU A 280 -17.96 12.49 9.14
N ARG A 281 -18.60 13.41 9.86
CA ARG A 281 -18.83 13.28 11.31
C ARG A 281 -19.58 11.99 11.69
N SER A 282 -20.53 11.57 10.85
CA SER A 282 -21.29 10.32 11.05
C SER A 282 -20.46 9.06 10.79
N GLN A 283 -19.42 9.13 9.94
CA GLN A 283 -18.59 7.98 9.51
C GLN A 283 -17.22 7.95 10.18
N TRP A 284 -16.85 8.95 10.99
CA TRP A 284 -15.53 9.04 11.62
C TRP A 284 -15.17 7.80 12.45
N ARG A 285 -16.13 7.23 13.19
CA ARG A 285 -15.91 6.01 13.98
C ARG A 285 -15.53 4.83 13.11
N GLU A 286 -16.16 4.70 11.94
CA GLU A 286 -15.88 3.62 10.99
C GLU A 286 -14.50 3.78 10.37
N LEU A 287 -14.16 4.99 9.91
CA LEU A 287 -12.85 5.33 9.36
C LEU A 287 -11.73 5.08 10.38
N ALA A 288 -11.92 5.53 11.62
CA ALA A 288 -10.96 5.34 12.70
C ALA A 288 -10.80 3.86 13.06
N HIS A 289 -11.92 3.11 13.17
CA HIS A 289 -11.87 1.68 13.44
C HIS A 289 -11.12 0.95 12.33
N PHE A 290 -11.41 1.25 11.06
CA PHE A 290 -10.73 0.63 9.92
C PHE A 290 -9.22 0.92 9.94
N ALA A 291 -8.83 2.18 10.17
CA ALA A 291 -7.42 2.57 10.25
C ALA A 291 -6.67 1.82 11.35
N VAL A 292 -7.25 1.72 12.55
CA VAL A 292 -6.62 1.04 13.69
C VAL A 292 -6.61 -0.48 13.49
N SER A 293 -7.72 -1.07 13.04
CA SER A 293 -7.83 -2.52 12.87
C SER A 293 -6.90 -3.06 11.78
N THR A 294 -6.67 -2.29 10.71
CA THR A 294 -5.77 -2.69 9.63
C THR A 294 -4.29 -2.61 10.02
N ASN A 295 -3.92 -1.84 11.05
CA ASN A 295 -2.53 -1.71 11.49
C ASN A 295 -2.04 -2.89 12.37
N LEU A 296 -2.95 -3.67 12.96
CA LEU A 296 -2.60 -4.75 13.88
C LEU A 296 -1.73 -5.83 13.20
N SER A 297 -2.08 -6.22 11.97
CA SER A 297 -1.32 -7.21 11.21
C SER A 297 0.07 -6.69 10.78
N GLY A 298 0.20 -5.39 10.50
CA GLY A 298 1.50 -4.77 10.17
C GLY A 298 2.43 -4.67 11.38
N THR A 299 1.86 -4.48 12.57
CA THR A 299 2.61 -4.47 13.83
C THR A 299 3.20 -5.84 14.16
N LEU A 300 2.45 -6.92 13.88
CA LEU A 300 2.95 -8.28 14.09
C LEU A 300 4.11 -8.64 13.15
N SER A 301 4.10 -8.16 11.90
CA SER A 301 5.23 -8.37 10.98
C SER A 301 6.50 -7.61 11.39
N LEU A 302 6.36 -6.50 12.10
CA LEU A 302 7.49 -5.68 12.56
C LEU A 302 8.37 -6.43 13.56
N ILE A 303 7.77 -7.15 14.49
CA ILE A 303 8.49 -7.87 15.55
C ILE A 303 9.32 -9.02 14.97
N ASN A 304 8.75 -9.74 14.00
CA ASN A 304 9.34 -10.96 13.47
C ASN A 304 10.29 -10.75 12.29
N LYS A 305 9.84 -10.09 11.20
CA LYS A 305 10.59 -10.07 9.92
C LYS A 305 11.36 -8.78 9.69
N ASP A 306 10.75 -7.64 10.02
CA ASP A 306 11.36 -6.35 9.69
C ASP A 306 12.43 -5.91 10.73
N SER A 307 12.54 -6.59 11.88
CA SER A 307 13.47 -6.21 12.96
C SER A 307 14.68 -7.15 13.10
N GLU A 308 14.80 -8.19 12.28
CA GLU A 308 15.86 -9.22 12.39
C GLU A 308 17.27 -8.60 12.42
N LEU A 309 17.53 -7.64 11.54
CA LEU A 309 18.82 -6.92 11.50
C LEU A 309 19.10 -6.13 12.80
N LEU A 310 18.06 -5.52 13.39
CA LEU A 310 18.20 -4.79 14.65
C LEU A 310 18.46 -5.75 15.81
N TRP A 311 17.81 -6.91 15.83
CA TRP A 311 18.07 -7.95 16.84
C TRP A 311 19.52 -8.44 16.77
N VAL A 312 20.03 -8.73 15.58
CA VAL A 312 21.44 -9.13 15.39
C VAL A 312 22.37 -8.03 15.88
N SER A 313 22.11 -6.77 15.50
CA SER A 313 22.98 -5.66 15.91
C SER A 313 22.93 -5.40 17.42
N TRP A 314 21.76 -5.54 18.05
CA TRP A 314 21.58 -5.33 19.49
C TRP A 314 22.29 -6.38 20.34
N LEU A 315 22.14 -7.66 19.97
CA LEU A 315 22.70 -8.77 20.75
C LEU A 315 24.19 -8.96 20.50
N ARG A 316 24.71 -8.42 19.40
CA ARG A 316 26.07 -8.68 18.93
C ARG A 316 26.82 -7.38 18.62
N SER A 317 27.01 -7.06 17.34
CA SER A 317 27.73 -5.86 16.91
C SER A 317 27.25 -5.38 15.53
N PRO A 318 27.49 -4.10 15.20
CA PRO A 318 27.23 -3.57 13.86
C PRO A 318 27.98 -4.32 12.75
N THR A 319 29.16 -4.89 13.03
CA THR A 319 29.93 -5.66 12.06
C THR A 319 29.22 -6.97 11.71
N GLU A 320 28.75 -7.73 12.71
CA GLU A 320 27.96 -8.94 12.48
C GLU A 320 26.64 -8.61 11.76
N ALA A 321 25.99 -7.49 12.12
CA ALA A 321 24.83 -6.98 11.39
C ALA A 321 25.15 -6.64 9.92
N GLY A 322 26.36 -6.17 9.62
CA GLY A 322 26.83 -5.95 8.24
C GLY A 322 26.89 -7.22 7.41
N TYR A 323 27.46 -8.30 7.96
CA TYR A 323 27.46 -9.61 7.31
C TYR A 323 26.03 -10.17 7.14
N TYR A 324 25.22 -10.07 8.19
CA TYR A 324 23.82 -10.51 8.16
C TYR A 324 23.00 -9.76 7.10
N LYS A 325 23.16 -8.44 7.01
CA LYS A 325 22.50 -7.61 5.98
C LYS A 325 22.88 -8.03 4.57
N LEU A 326 24.16 -8.35 4.33
CA LEU A 326 24.62 -8.84 3.04
C LEU A 326 23.99 -10.21 2.72
N ALA A 327 23.98 -11.13 3.69
CA ALA A 327 23.35 -12.43 3.53
C ALA A 327 21.85 -12.32 3.23
N LEU A 328 21.13 -11.43 3.95
CA LEU A 328 19.71 -11.18 3.73
C LEU A 328 19.42 -10.61 2.33
N ALA A 329 20.29 -9.71 1.84
CA ALA A 329 20.17 -9.17 0.48
C ALA A 329 20.30 -10.28 -0.58
N LEU A 330 21.23 -11.22 -0.38
CA LEU A 330 21.40 -12.38 -1.27
C LEU A 330 20.24 -13.36 -1.16
N ALA A 331 19.75 -13.66 0.05
CA ALA A 331 18.62 -14.54 0.27
C ALA A 331 17.34 -14.00 -0.38
N ASN A 332 17.07 -12.70 -0.24
CA ASN A 332 15.90 -12.05 -0.83
C ASN A 332 15.93 -12.08 -2.37
N LEU A 333 17.12 -12.09 -2.99
CA LEU A 333 17.24 -12.24 -4.44
C LEU A 333 16.76 -13.63 -4.89
N VAL A 334 17.16 -14.68 -4.17
CA VAL A 334 16.75 -16.06 -4.45
C VAL A 334 15.25 -16.25 -4.24
N GLN A 335 14.67 -15.54 -3.26
CA GLN A 335 13.23 -15.62 -2.96
C GLN A 335 12.36 -14.75 -3.88
N MET A 336 12.95 -13.81 -4.61
CA MET A 336 12.21 -12.87 -5.46
C MET A 336 11.26 -13.55 -6.47
N PRO A 337 11.66 -14.64 -7.18
CA PRO A 337 10.77 -15.38 -8.08
C PRO A 337 9.70 -16.21 -7.36
N VAL A 338 9.93 -16.56 -6.08
CA VAL A 338 9.09 -17.49 -5.29
C VAL A 338 7.97 -16.74 -4.54
N SER A 339 8.24 -15.50 -4.13
CA SER A 339 7.28 -14.65 -3.41
C SER A 339 5.88 -14.45 -4.03
N PRO A 340 5.66 -14.54 -5.37
CA PRO A 340 4.33 -14.43 -5.95
C PRO A 340 3.55 -15.75 -5.98
N LEU A 341 4.20 -16.90 -5.80
CA LEU A 341 3.55 -18.21 -5.95
C LEU A 341 2.35 -18.37 -5.01
N PRO A 342 2.40 -17.99 -3.72
CA PRO A 342 1.22 -18.07 -2.84
C PRO A 342 0.05 -17.20 -3.31
N ARG A 343 0.27 -16.11 -4.06
CA ARG A 343 -0.85 -15.28 -4.58
C ARG A 343 -1.45 -15.86 -5.85
N ALA A 344 -0.71 -16.70 -6.56
CA ALA A 344 -1.17 -17.38 -7.78
C ALA A 344 -1.88 -18.72 -7.49
N THR A 345 -1.60 -19.38 -6.36
CA THR A 345 -2.23 -20.67 -5.98
C THR A 345 -3.44 -20.54 -5.05
N TYR A 346 -3.62 -19.39 -4.38
CA TYR A 346 -4.80 -19.15 -3.53
C TYR A 346 -6.14 -18.84 -4.24
N PRO A 347 -6.22 -18.60 -5.57
CA PRO A 347 -7.50 -18.52 -6.27
C PRO A 347 -8.19 -19.87 -6.57
N GLU A 348 -7.71 -20.99 -6.02
CA GLU A 348 -8.25 -22.35 -6.23
C GLU A 348 -8.81 -22.92 -4.92
#